data_AF-A0A371BVD7-F1
#
_entry.id   AF-A0A371BVD7-F1
#
_cell.length_a   1.000
_cell.length_b   1.000
_cell.length_c   1.000
_cell.angle_alpha   90.00
_cell.angle_beta   90.00
_cell.angle_gamma   90.00
#
_symmetry.space_group_name_H-M   'P 1'
#
loop_
_entity.id
_entity.type
_entity.pdbx_description
1 polymer ?
#
loop_
_entity_poly.entity_id
_entity_poly.type
_entity_poly.pdbx_seq_one_letter_code
_entity_poly.pdbx_strand_id
1 'polypeptide(L)' 'MTMPYWHQKQKQKPRREPAEVLRERDERRTAALVQCVKELYGSQQGLTHTLVAERTGVPVQYVRWKYPSVDQLLQMAEA' A
#
# COMPACT_ATOMS: atom_id res chain seq x y z
N MET A 1 -10.24 10.37 -47.66
CA MET A 1 -9.39 9.27 -47.17
C MET A 1 -9.30 9.36 -45.66
N THR A 2 -10.11 8.59 -44.95
CA THR A 2 -10.18 8.57 -43.48
C THR A 2 -9.10 7.62 -42.98
N MET A 3 -8.04 8.16 -42.37
CA MET A 3 -6.96 7.33 -41.82
C MET A 3 -7.49 6.53 -40.62
N PRO A 4 -7.34 5.19 -40.59
CA PRO A 4 -7.79 4.38 -39.46
C PRO A 4 -6.96 4.70 -38.22
N TYR A 5 -7.64 5.00 -37.12
CA TYR A 5 -7.11 5.36 -35.79
C TYR A 5 -6.25 4.26 -35.13
N TRP A 6 -6.01 3.14 -35.80
CA TRP A 6 -5.21 2.02 -35.32
C TRP A 6 -3.69 2.22 -35.46
N HIS A 7 -3.22 3.22 -36.22
CA HIS A 7 -1.79 3.54 -36.34
C HIS A 7 -1.29 4.56 -35.29
N GLN A 8 -1.97 4.69 -34.16
CA GLN A 8 -1.43 5.46 -33.06
C GLN A 8 -0.30 4.63 -32.41
N LYS A 9 0.95 4.86 -32.83
CA LYS A 9 2.14 4.30 -32.17
C LYS A 9 2.04 4.64 -30.69
N GLN A 10 1.68 3.66 -29.87
CA GLN A 10 1.63 3.84 -28.42
C GLN A 10 3.02 4.26 -27.98
N LYS A 11 3.14 5.49 -27.47
CA LYS A 11 4.39 5.97 -26.87
C LYS A 11 4.76 4.97 -25.79
N GLN A 12 5.86 4.25 -25.99
CA GLN A 12 6.34 3.28 -25.00
C GLN A 12 6.53 4.03 -23.68
N LYS A 13 5.92 3.51 -22.61
CA LYS A 13 6.09 4.09 -21.28
C LYS A 13 7.59 4.07 -20.94
N PRO A 14 8.13 5.14 -20.33
CA PRO A 14 9.53 5.15 -19.92
C PRO A 14 9.80 3.94 -19.04
N ARG A 15 10.91 3.26 -19.31
CA ARG A 15 11.36 2.12 -18.51
C ARG A 15 11.63 2.63 -17.10
N ARG A 16 10.84 2.18 -16.14
CA ARG A 16 11.08 2.45 -14.72
C ARG A 16 12.03 1.41 -14.18
N GLU A 17 12.94 1.82 -13.31
CA GLU A 17 13.82 0.87 -12.65
C GLU A 17 13.00 -0.01 -11.70
N PRO A 18 13.24 -1.35 -11.66
CA PRO A 18 12.48 -2.25 -10.79
C PRO A 18 12.47 -1.80 -9.32
N ALA A 19 13.58 -1.24 -8.85
CA ALA A 19 13.72 -0.72 -7.49
C ALA A 19 12.75 0.45 -7.21
N GLU A 20 12.55 1.36 -8.16
CA GLU A 20 11.62 2.48 -8.01
C GLU A 20 10.17 2.00 -7.92
N VAL A 21 9.81 1.02 -8.75
CA VAL A 21 8.46 0.43 -8.74
C VAL A 21 8.18 -0.28 -7.41
N LEU A 22 9.17 -0.98 -6.86
CA LEU A 22 9.04 -1.64 -5.57
C LEU A 22 8.91 -0.62 -4.42
N ARG A 23 9.73 0.44 -4.45
CA ARG A 23 9.65 1.53 -3.47
C ARG A 23 8.28 2.21 -3.49
N GLU A 24 7.79 2.59 -4.66
CA GLU A 24 6.49 3.25 -4.81
C GLU A 24 5.33 2.37 -4.33
N ARG A 25 5.43 1.03 -4.51
CA ARG A 25 4.45 0.08 -3.99
C ARG A 25 4.54 -0.05 -2.47
N ASP A 26 5.74 -0.07 -1.92
CA ASP A 26 5.98 -0.14 -0.48
C ASP A 26 5.47 1.11 0.24
N GLU A 27 5.75 2.29 -0.31
CA GLU A 27 5.25 3.58 0.16
C GLU A 27 3.71 3.61 0.16
N ARG A 28 3.06 3.18 -0.93
CA ARG A 28 1.60 3.10 -1.02
C ARG A 28 0.99 2.18 0.03
N ARG A 29 1.57 0.99 0.23
CA ARG A 29 1.11 0.06 1.28
C ARG A 29 1.28 0.67 2.67
N THR A 30 2.43 1.28 2.91
CA THR A 30 2.75 1.89 4.21
C THR A 30 1.80 3.04 4.52
N ALA A 31 1.50 3.91 3.55
CA ALA A 31 0.52 4.98 3.72
C ALA A 31 -0.88 4.45 4.05
N ALA A 32 -1.35 3.40 3.36
CA ALA A 32 -2.63 2.76 3.65
C ALA A 32 -2.68 2.15 5.07
N LEU A 33 -1.58 1.52 5.50
CA LEU A 33 -1.44 0.98 6.86
C LEU A 33 -1.49 2.08 7.92
N VAL A 34 -0.73 3.17 7.75
CA VAL A 34 -0.74 4.31 8.69
C VAL A 34 -2.16 4.87 8.86
N GLN A 35 -2.84 5.13 7.74
CA GLN A 35 -4.19 5.67 7.76
C GLN A 35 -5.16 4.74 8.50
N CYS A 36 -5.12 3.44 8.19
CA CYS A 36 -5.98 2.45 8.83
C CYS A 36 -5.70 2.33 10.33
N VAL A 37 -4.42 2.35 10.75
CA VAL A 37 -4.07 2.25 12.16
C VAL A 37 -4.50 3.52 12.92
N LYS A 38 -4.35 4.72 12.33
CA LYS A 38 -4.85 5.98 12.93
C LYS A 38 -6.36 5.95 13.14
N GLU A 39 -7.12 5.44 12.16
CA GLU A 39 -8.57 5.28 12.28
C GLU A 39 -8.96 4.28 13.37
N LEU A 40 -8.25 3.15 13.47
CA LEU A 40 -8.52 2.12 14.46
C LEU A 40 -8.07 2.50 15.88
N TYR A 41 -7.01 3.30 16.01
CA TYR A 41 -6.51 3.77 17.30
C TYR A 41 -7.56 4.58 18.07
N GLY A 42 -8.39 5.36 17.36
CA GLY A 42 -9.51 6.08 17.96
C GLY A 42 -10.76 5.22 18.21
N SER A 43 -10.74 3.95 17.81
CA SER A 43 -11.89 3.04 17.92
C SER A 43 -11.73 2.07 19.10
N GLN A 44 -12.84 1.67 19.73
CA GLN A 44 -12.84 0.65 20.79
C GLN A 44 -12.54 -0.78 20.27
N GLN A 45 -12.44 -0.96 18.94
CA GLN A 45 -12.04 -2.22 18.33
C GLN A 45 -10.51 -2.36 18.42
N GLY A 46 -10.04 -3.28 19.25
CA GLY A 46 -8.61 -3.54 19.45
C GLY A 46 -7.86 -3.78 18.13
N LEU A 47 -6.62 -3.26 18.07
CA LEU A 47 -5.78 -3.34 16.88
C LEU A 47 -5.20 -4.75 16.71
N THR A 48 -5.39 -5.35 15.54
CA THR A 48 -4.77 -6.65 15.19
C THR A 48 -4.22 -6.62 13.76
N HIS A 49 -3.17 -7.41 13.50
CA HIS A 49 -2.59 -7.51 12.15
C HIS A 49 -3.59 -7.99 11.10
N THR A 50 -4.50 -8.88 11.47
CA THR A 50 -5.56 -9.40 10.59
C THR A 50 -6.55 -8.30 10.23
N LEU A 51 -7.01 -7.53 11.21
CA LEU A 51 -7.96 -6.43 10.99
C LEU A 51 -7.36 -5.35 10.07
N VAL A 52 -6.11 -4.96 10.33
CA VAL A 52 -5.40 -3.97 9.52
C VAL A 52 -5.18 -4.48 8.09
N ALA A 53 -4.81 -5.75 7.93
CA ALA A 53 -4.63 -6.39 6.63
C ALA A 53 -5.94 -6.42 5.81
N GLU A 54 -7.06 -6.81 6.44
CA GLU A 54 -8.37 -6.87 5.81
C GLU A 54 -8.85 -5.48 5.34
N ARG A 55 -8.67 -4.46 6.19
CA ARG A 55 -9.06 -3.08 5.89
C ARG A 55 -8.25 -2.45 4.76
N THR A 56 -6.96 -2.77 4.68
CA THR A 56 -6.03 -2.14 3.72
C THR A 56 -5.85 -2.94 2.43
N GLY A 57 -6.33 -4.17 2.37
CA GLY A 57 -6.10 -5.09 1.26
C GLY A 57 -4.64 -5.53 1.13
N VAL A 58 -3.82 -5.33 2.17
CA VAL A 58 -2.43 -5.76 2.23
C VAL A 58 -2.38 -7.18 2.83
N PRO A 59 -1.60 -8.11 2.26
CA PRO A 59 -1.50 -9.46 2.80
C PRO A 59 -1.06 -9.48 4.27
N VAL A 60 -1.76 -10.24 5.12
CA VAL A 60 -1.44 -10.31 6.56
C VAL A 60 -0.01 -10.78 6.83
N GLN A 61 0.53 -11.66 5.99
CA GLN A 61 1.92 -12.13 6.09
C GLN A 61 2.91 -10.98 5.87
N TYR A 62 2.60 -10.07 4.94
CA TYR A 62 3.43 -8.88 4.71
C TYR A 62 3.38 -7.95 5.93
N VAL A 63 2.18 -7.72 6.49
CA VAL A 63 2.04 -6.86 7.68
C VAL A 63 2.80 -7.44 8.87
N ARG A 64 2.69 -8.75 9.13
CA ARG A 64 3.42 -9.44 10.21
C ARG A 64 4.93 -9.47 9.99
N TRP A 65 5.38 -9.62 8.75
CA TRP A 65 6.81 -9.62 8.44
C TRP A 65 7.42 -8.23 8.65
N LYS A 66 6.72 -7.17 8.22
CA LYS A 66 7.20 -5.79 8.29
C LYS A 66 7.02 -5.17 9.69
N TYR A 67 5.93 -5.51 10.37
CA TYR A 67 5.56 -5.03 11.70
C TYR A 67 5.21 -6.21 12.60
N PRO A 68 6.19 -6.89 13.21
CA PRO A 68 5.95 -8.14 13.93
C PRO A 68 5.08 -8.01 15.18
N SER A 69 5.06 -6.84 15.82
CA SER A 69 4.23 -6.58 17.00
C SER A 69 3.10 -5.59 16.71
N VAL A 70 2.05 -5.66 17.52
CA VAL A 70 0.95 -4.68 17.50
C VAL A 70 1.47 -3.30 17.93
N ASP A 71 2.41 -3.24 18.87
CA ASP A 71 3.03 -1.99 19.31
C ASP A 71 3.72 -1.23 18.18
N GLN A 72 4.37 -1.94 17.25
CA GLN A 72 4.97 -1.30 16.08
C GLN A 72 3.92 -0.71 15.13
N LEU A 73 2.76 -1.33 15.02
CA LEU A 73 1.65 -0.74 14.27
C LEU A 73 1.12 0.51 15.00
N LEU A 74 1.02 0.48 16.34
CA LEU A 74 0.58 1.63 17.13
C LEU A 74 1.55 2.81 17.01
N GLN A 75 2.86 2.57 16.99
CA GLN A 75 3.87 3.60 16.75
C GLN A 75 3.68 4.31 15.39
N MET A 76 3.10 3.64 14.38
CA MET A 76 2.77 4.28 13.10
C MET A 76 1.64 5.31 13.21
N ALA A 77 0.77 5.20 14.22
CA ALA A 77 -0.27 6.20 14.48
C ALA A 77 0.28 7.41 15.25
N GLU A 78 1.33 7.22 16.04
CA GLU A 78 1.97 8.28 16.83
C GLU A 78 2.96 9.14 16.01
N ALA A 79 3.44 8.63 14.87
CA ALA A 79 4.29 9.34 13.91
C ALA A 79 3.50 10.25 12.94
#